data_AF-A0A9E3RYW3-F1
#
_entry.id   AF-A0A9E3RYW3-F1
#
_cell.length_a   1.000
_cell.length_b   1.000
_cell.length_c   1.000
_cell.angle_alpha   90.00
_cell.angle_beta   90.00
_cell.angle_gamma   90.00
#
_symmetry.space_group_name_H-M   'P 1'
#
loop_
_entity.id
_entity.type
_entity.pdbx_description
1 polymer ?
#
loop_
_entity_poly.entity_id
_entity_poly.type
_entity_poly.pdbx_seq_one_letter_code
_entity_poly.pdbx_strand_id
1 'polypeptide(L)'
;MKHRLLGVTLLAAGSVMAQGVVLPPDVATKKPPESASPTARAFAGKWLGQWDGRMPHVLVVEEVKSNTEVQVVYAWQEPPTDNAWGAGWYRTMATLEGNTLKVPLRNGNRAWYDLLPDGSLKAGYQRAGASGQSGAAMKRVEP
;
A
#
# COMPACT_ATOMS: atom_id res chain seq x y z
N MET A 1 -12.20 47.83 -18.80
CA MET A 1 -11.64 46.52 -19.18
C MET A 1 -10.42 46.24 -18.33
N LYS A 2 -10.45 45.20 -17.48
CA LYS A 2 -9.29 44.77 -16.68
C LYS A 2 -9.27 43.24 -16.70
N HIS A 3 -8.37 42.67 -17.50
CA HIS A 3 -8.17 41.23 -17.59
C HIS A 3 -7.53 40.74 -16.29
N ARG A 4 -8.17 39.77 -15.62
CA ARG A 4 -7.55 38.99 -14.54
C ARG A 4 -6.91 37.75 -15.17
N LEU A 5 -5.58 37.72 -15.13
CA LEU A 5 -4.75 36.57 -15.44
C LEU A 5 -5.08 35.46 -14.41
N LEU A 6 -5.62 34.32 -14.85
CA LEU A 6 -5.70 33.13 -14.00
C LEU A 6 -4.29 32.52 -13.91
N GLY A 7 -3.67 32.62 -12.75
CA GLY A 7 -2.45 31.89 -12.43
C GLY A 7 -2.77 30.40 -12.31
N VAL A 8 -2.28 29.60 -13.25
CA VAL A 8 -2.21 28.14 -13.09
C VAL A 8 -1.16 27.86 -12.04
N THR A 9 -1.58 27.41 -10.86
CA THR A 9 -0.66 26.93 -9.83
C THR A 9 -0.24 25.51 -10.20
N LEU A 10 1.02 25.35 -10.57
CA LEU A 10 1.65 24.04 -10.74
C LEU A 10 1.96 23.50 -9.34
N LEU A 11 1.20 22.49 -8.87
CA LEU A 11 1.55 21.77 -7.64
C LEU A 11 2.75 20.87 -7.93
N ALA A 12 3.89 21.16 -7.30
CA ALA A 12 5.04 20.28 -7.28
C ALA A 12 4.70 19.00 -6.48
N ALA A 13 4.85 17.83 -7.10
CA ALA A 13 4.65 16.53 -6.46
C ALA A 13 5.83 16.21 -5.52
N GLY A 14 5.68 16.50 -4.23
CA GLY A 14 6.61 16.06 -3.19
C GLY A 14 6.35 14.60 -2.82
N SER A 15 7.41 13.81 -2.64
CA SER A 15 7.32 12.44 -2.09
C SER A 15 6.60 12.48 -0.75
N VAL A 16 5.44 11.82 -0.67
CA VAL A 16 4.68 11.72 0.59
C VAL A 16 5.33 10.64 1.45
N MET A 17 5.97 11.05 2.53
CA MET A 17 6.54 10.13 3.51
C MET A 17 5.45 9.73 4.51
N ALA A 18 5.09 8.45 4.55
CA ALA A 18 4.27 7.88 5.63
C ALA A 18 5.19 7.12 6.59
N GLN A 19 5.37 7.63 7.81
CA GLN A 19 6.30 7.10 8.81
C GLN A 19 7.77 6.98 8.34
N GLY A 20 8.18 7.74 7.32
CA GLY A 20 9.50 7.65 6.69
C GLY A 20 9.59 6.69 5.49
N VAL A 21 8.49 6.01 5.13
CA VAL A 21 8.43 5.12 3.96
C VAL A 21 8.27 5.93 2.69
N VAL A 22 9.18 5.70 1.74
CA VAL A 22 9.17 6.33 0.42
C VAL A 22 8.02 5.77 -0.41
N LEU A 23 7.11 6.65 -0.81
CA LEU A 23 6.02 6.34 -1.73
C LEU A 23 6.30 6.91 -3.12
N PRO A 24 5.71 6.34 -4.19
CA PRO A 24 5.79 6.95 -5.51
C PRO A 24 5.13 8.35 -5.49
N PRO A 25 5.68 9.34 -6.23
CA PRO A 25 5.21 10.72 -6.18
C PRO A 25 3.78 10.92 -6.72
N ASP A 26 3.30 9.96 -7.53
CA ASP A 26 1.96 9.93 -8.11
C ASP A 26 0.98 9.05 -7.31
N VAL A 27 1.35 8.61 -6.10
CA VAL A 27 0.49 7.75 -5.28
C VAL A 27 -0.83 8.45 -4.95
N ALA A 28 -1.94 7.81 -5.29
CA ALA A 28 -3.27 8.33 -5.01
C ALA A 28 -4.26 7.21 -4.73
N THR A 29 -5.19 7.44 -3.81
CA THR A 29 -6.26 6.51 -3.49
C THR A 29 -7.56 6.98 -4.14
N LYS A 30 -8.08 6.22 -5.09
CA LYS A 30 -9.38 6.49 -5.71
C LYS A 30 -10.50 6.00 -4.81
N LYS A 31 -11.62 6.73 -4.80
CA LYS A 31 -12.86 6.25 -4.18
C LYS A 31 -13.28 4.94 -4.87
N PRO A 32 -13.54 3.85 -4.12
CA PRO A 32 -14.06 2.62 -4.71
C PRO A 32 -15.39 2.86 -5.45
N PRO A 33 -15.65 2.14 -6.55
CA PRO A 33 -16.93 2.24 -7.25
C PRO A 33 -18.08 1.77 -6.36
N GLU A 34 -19.29 2.27 -6.60
CA GLU A 34 -20.48 1.88 -5.83
C GLU A 34 -20.82 0.39 -5.96
N SER A 35 -20.38 -0.25 -7.05
CA SER A 35 -20.51 -1.69 -7.28
C SER A 35 -19.50 -2.54 -6.51
N ALA A 36 -18.49 -1.93 -5.86
CA ALA A 36 -17.51 -2.67 -5.07
C ALA A 36 -18.18 -3.35 -3.87
N SER A 37 -17.75 -4.57 -3.57
CA SER A 37 -18.20 -5.32 -2.40
C SER A 37 -17.80 -4.60 -1.10
N PRO A 38 -18.49 -4.86 0.04
CA PRO A 38 -18.12 -4.29 1.33
C PRO A 38 -16.65 -4.55 1.69
N THR A 39 -16.15 -5.75 1.44
CA THR A 39 -14.73 -6.10 1.68
C THR A 39 -13.78 -5.29 0.80
N ALA A 40 -14.06 -5.19 -0.50
CA ALA A 40 -13.19 -4.41 -1.40
C ALA A 40 -13.15 -2.93 -1.00
N ARG A 41 -14.29 -2.35 -0.58
CA ARG A 41 -14.33 -0.99 -0.02
C ARG A 41 -13.54 -0.88 1.28
N ALA A 42 -13.62 -1.88 2.15
CA ALA A 42 -12.90 -1.88 3.41
C ALA A 42 -11.38 -1.91 3.22
N PHE A 43 -10.86 -2.51 2.15
CA PHE A 43 -9.42 -2.45 1.83
C PHE A 43 -8.94 -1.07 1.34
N ALA A 44 -9.82 -0.22 0.81
CA ALA A 44 -9.43 1.04 0.18
C ALA A 44 -8.74 2.02 1.14
N GLY A 45 -7.62 2.62 0.72
CA GLY A 45 -6.88 3.59 1.52
C GLY A 45 -5.43 3.18 1.76
N LYS A 46 -4.80 3.82 2.76
CA LYS A 46 -3.41 3.62 3.15
C LYS A 46 -3.36 2.86 4.47
N TRP A 47 -2.42 1.93 4.57
CA TRP A 47 -2.24 1.07 5.72
C TRP A 47 -0.78 1.08 6.15
N LEU A 48 -0.55 1.28 7.44
CA LEU A 48 0.78 1.30 8.03
C LEU A 48 0.95 0.14 8.99
N GLY A 49 2.09 -0.55 8.89
CA GLY A 49 2.51 -1.56 9.85
C GLY A 49 4.02 -1.71 9.87
N GLN A 50 4.51 -2.65 10.69
CA GLN A 50 5.92 -2.97 10.77
C GLN A 50 6.12 -4.48 10.68
N TRP A 51 6.93 -4.94 9.73
CA TRP A 51 7.29 -6.35 9.64
C TRP A 51 8.12 -6.74 10.85
N ASP A 52 7.68 -7.77 11.55
CA ASP A 52 8.24 -8.31 12.79
C ASP A 52 8.52 -7.21 13.84
N GLY A 53 7.69 -6.16 13.85
CA GLY A 53 7.82 -5.02 14.77
C GLY A 53 9.05 -4.13 14.56
N ARG A 54 9.76 -4.27 13.43
CA ARG A 54 11.03 -3.56 13.19
C ARG A 54 11.13 -2.78 11.89
N MET A 55 10.51 -3.27 10.81
CA MET A 55 10.70 -2.67 9.48
C MET A 55 9.39 -2.02 9.02
N PRO A 56 9.30 -0.68 9.03
CA PRO A 56 8.12 0.02 8.55
C PRO A 56 7.78 -0.33 7.11
N HIS A 57 6.50 -0.57 6.87
CA HIS A 57 5.97 -0.80 5.55
C HIS A 57 4.59 -0.15 5.40
N VAL A 58 4.28 0.22 4.17
CA VAL A 58 3.01 0.82 3.78
C VAL A 58 2.40 -0.01 2.67
N LEU A 59 1.11 -0.32 2.80
CA LEU A 59 0.26 -0.77 1.70
C LEU A 59 -0.68 0.37 1.33
N VAL A 60 -0.68 0.78 0.07
CA VAL A 60 -1.68 1.71 -0.47
C VAL A 60 -2.55 0.95 -1.46
N VAL A 61 -3.86 0.95 -1.22
CA VAL A 61 -4.85 0.50 -2.20
C VAL A 61 -5.23 1.70 -3.06
N GLU A 62 -4.64 1.78 -4.25
CA GLU A 62 -4.83 2.90 -5.17
C GLU A 62 -6.18 2.84 -5.87
N GLU A 63 -6.61 1.65 -6.29
CA GLU A 63 -7.85 1.47 -7.05
C GLU A 63 -8.44 0.07 -6.90
N VAL A 64 -9.75 -0.01 -6.63
CA VAL A 64 -10.51 -1.26 -6.73
C VAL A 64 -11.01 -1.39 -8.16
N LYS A 65 -10.36 -2.22 -8.98
CA LYS A 65 -10.73 -2.45 -10.39
C LYS A 65 -11.97 -3.34 -10.50
N SER A 66 -12.06 -4.34 -9.63
CA SER A 66 -13.20 -5.25 -9.52
C SER A 66 -13.27 -5.83 -8.10
N ASN A 67 -14.24 -6.71 -7.84
CA ASN A 67 -14.37 -7.40 -6.55
C ASN A 67 -13.26 -8.43 -6.29
N THR A 68 -12.40 -8.72 -7.26
CA THR A 68 -11.29 -9.67 -7.15
C THR A 68 -9.94 -9.08 -7.53
N GLU A 69 -9.91 -7.88 -8.11
CA GLU A 69 -8.70 -7.27 -8.67
C GLU A 69 -8.53 -5.84 -8.15
N VAL A 70 -7.39 -5.58 -7.51
CA VAL A 70 -7.11 -4.32 -6.81
C VAL A 70 -5.70 -3.86 -7.16
N GLN A 71 -5.57 -2.60 -7.58
CA GLN A 71 -4.26 -2.00 -7.81
C GLN A 71 -3.70 -1.49 -6.49
N VAL A 72 -2.46 -1.88 -6.18
CA VAL A 72 -1.80 -1.53 -4.92
C VAL A 72 -0.39 -1.03 -5.13
N VAL A 73 0.08 -0.25 -4.17
CA VAL A 73 1.50 0.04 -3.94
C VAL A 73 1.92 -0.62 -2.63
N TYR A 74 2.89 -1.51 -2.71
CA TYR A 74 3.62 -2.03 -1.57
C TYR A 74 4.91 -1.24 -1.40
N ALA A 75 5.14 -0.63 -0.25
CA ALA A 75 6.33 0.18 0.02
C ALA A 75 7.00 -0.22 1.34
N TRP A 76 8.32 -0.10 1.38
CA TRP A 76 9.16 -0.45 2.53
C TRP A 76 10.26 0.60 2.75
N GLN A 77 10.68 0.73 4.01
CA GLN A 77 11.85 1.54 4.34
C GLN A 77 13.16 0.79 4.16
N GLU A 78 14.22 1.58 4.04
CA GLU A 78 15.58 1.09 4.19
C GLU A 78 15.74 0.50 5.60
N PRO A 79 16.26 -0.72 5.74
CA PRO A 79 16.53 -1.31 7.04
C PRO A 79 17.64 -0.55 7.77
N PRO A 80 17.64 -0.57 9.11
CA PRO A 80 18.54 0.23 9.96
C PRO A 80 20.01 -0.24 9.98
N THR A 81 20.44 -1.10 9.05
CA THR A 81 21.79 -1.67 9.00
C THR A 81 22.40 -1.46 7.62
N ASP A 82 23.66 -1.04 7.57
CA ASP A 82 24.42 -0.58 6.38
C ASP A 82 24.51 -1.53 5.17
N ASN A 83 23.91 -2.72 5.24
CA ASN A 83 24.13 -3.80 4.26
C ASN A 83 22.86 -4.23 3.52
N ALA A 84 21.71 -3.58 3.74
CA ALA A 84 20.45 -4.15 3.34
C ALA A 84 19.66 -3.16 2.47
N TRP A 85 19.42 -3.56 1.21
CA TRP A 85 18.50 -2.99 0.20
C TRP A 85 17.79 -1.68 0.58
N GLY A 86 18.02 -0.64 -0.21
CA GLY A 86 17.40 0.68 -0.01
C GLY A 86 15.88 0.67 0.06
N ALA A 87 15.33 1.76 0.59
CA ALA A 87 13.90 2.03 0.59
C ALA A 87 13.34 1.90 -0.83
N GLY A 88 12.10 1.45 -0.93
CA GLY A 88 11.51 1.23 -2.23
C GLY A 88 10.03 0.97 -2.18
N TRP A 89 9.46 0.89 -3.36
CA TRP A 89 8.06 0.59 -3.57
C TRP A 89 7.88 -0.26 -4.82
N TYR A 90 6.76 -0.96 -4.86
CA TYR A 90 6.34 -1.76 -5.99
C TYR A 90 4.84 -1.63 -6.19
N ARG A 91 4.47 -1.13 -7.36
CA ARG A 91 3.07 -1.01 -7.81
C ARG A 91 2.70 -2.25 -8.60
N THR A 92 1.58 -2.89 -8.26
CA THR A 92 1.18 -4.16 -8.86
C THR A 92 -0.33 -4.38 -8.75
N MET A 93 -0.85 -5.36 -9.49
CA MET A 93 -2.20 -5.89 -9.30
C MET A 93 -2.18 -6.98 -8.24
N ALA A 94 -3.12 -6.87 -7.30
CA ALA A 94 -3.35 -7.80 -6.22
C ALA A 94 -4.69 -8.50 -6.41
N THR A 95 -4.79 -9.73 -5.93
CA THR A 95 -6.01 -10.53 -6.01
C THR A 95 -6.71 -10.53 -4.67
N LEU A 96 -7.99 -10.13 -4.65
CA LEU A 96 -8.83 -10.21 -3.47
C LEU A 96 -9.61 -11.53 -3.49
N GLU A 97 -9.37 -12.37 -2.48
CA GLU A 97 -10.06 -13.65 -2.30
C GLU A 97 -10.65 -13.71 -0.89
N GLY A 98 -11.98 -13.72 -0.79
CA GLY A 98 -12.65 -13.63 0.50
C GLY A 98 -12.25 -12.35 1.23
N ASN A 99 -11.55 -12.48 2.37
CA ASN A 99 -11.07 -11.37 3.18
C ASN A 99 -9.55 -11.14 3.07
N THR A 100 -8.88 -11.82 2.14
CA THR A 100 -7.43 -11.78 1.98
C THR A 100 -7.06 -11.11 0.67
N LEU A 101 -6.28 -10.04 0.75
CA LEU A 101 -5.65 -9.42 -0.41
C LEU A 101 -4.26 -10.03 -0.63
N LYS A 102 -4.07 -10.71 -1.75
CA LYS A 102 -2.80 -11.36 -2.12
C LYS A 102 -2.02 -10.45 -3.07
N VAL A 103 -0.82 -10.05 -2.65
CA VAL A 103 0.04 -9.12 -3.39
C VAL A 103 1.27 -9.86 -3.91
N PRO A 104 1.36 -10.14 -5.22
CA PRO A 104 2.58 -10.67 -5.81
C PRO A 104 3.67 -9.59 -5.81
N LEU A 105 4.88 -9.95 -5.41
CA LEU A 105 6.04 -9.05 -5.37
C LEU A 105 7.14 -9.59 -6.30
N ARG A 106 8.15 -8.76 -6.55
CA ARG A 106 9.31 -9.11 -7.38
C ARG A 106 10.01 -10.37 -6.86
N ASN A 107 10.66 -11.09 -7.77
CA ASN A 107 11.47 -12.30 -7.48
C ASN A 107 10.68 -13.43 -6.81
N GLY A 108 9.36 -13.52 -7.05
CA GLY A 108 8.49 -14.55 -6.47
C GLY A 108 8.16 -14.34 -4.99
N ASN A 109 8.57 -13.21 -4.42
CA ASN A 109 8.15 -12.81 -3.08
C ASN A 109 6.63 -12.57 -3.08
N ARG A 110 6.00 -12.71 -1.92
CA ARG A 110 4.57 -12.47 -1.76
C ARG A 110 4.29 -11.79 -0.44
N ALA A 111 3.29 -10.93 -0.45
CA ALA A 111 2.63 -10.46 0.77
C ALA A 111 1.14 -10.79 0.70
N TRP A 112 0.51 -10.94 1.85
CA TRP A 112 -0.93 -11.06 1.96
C TRP A 112 -1.44 -10.26 3.14
N TYR A 113 -2.68 -9.83 3.05
CA TYR A 113 -3.32 -8.97 4.03
C TYR A 113 -4.72 -9.49 4.32
N ASP A 114 -4.94 -9.98 5.53
CA ASP A 114 -6.23 -10.42 6.01
C ASP A 114 -6.92 -9.24 6.70
N LEU A 115 -8.08 -8.84 6.18
CA LEU A 115 -8.92 -7.88 6.87
C LEU A 115 -9.49 -8.54 8.13
N LEU A 116 -9.42 -7.83 9.26
CA LEU A 116 -9.94 -8.30 10.54
C LEU A 116 -11.29 -7.66 10.84
N PRO A 117 -12.12 -8.26 11.72
CA PRO A 117 -13.42 -7.69 12.10
C PRO A 117 -13.35 -6.28 12.70
N ASP A 118 -12.21 -5.92 13.31
CA ASP A 118 -11.96 -4.58 13.87
C ASP A 118 -11.57 -3.53 12.80
N GLY A 119 -11.55 -3.92 11.52
CA GLY A 119 -11.17 -3.07 10.40
C GLY A 119 -9.66 -2.86 10.23
N SER A 120 -8.81 -3.57 10.99
CA SER A 120 -7.36 -3.60 10.79
C SER A 120 -6.92 -4.70 9.82
N LEU A 121 -5.64 -4.71 9.42
CA LEU A 121 -5.09 -5.81 8.63
C LEU A 121 -4.08 -6.61 9.44
N LYS A 122 -4.15 -7.94 9.34
CA LYS A 122 -3.04 -8.83 9.65
C LYS A 122 -2.29 -9.13 8.35
N ALA A 123 -1.02 -8.76 8.28
CA ALA A 123 -0.21 -8.95 7.09
C ALA A 123 0.81 -10.08 7.29
N GLY A 124 1.11 -10.78 6.19
CA GLY A 124 2.22 -11.71 6.11
C GLY A 124 3.08 -11.44 4.89
N TYR A 125 4.36 -11.73 4.99
CA TYR A 125 5.34 -11.62 3.90
C TYR A 125 6.21 -12.87 3.86
N GLN A 126 6.48 -13.36 2.66
CA GLN A 126 7.35 -14.51 2.46
C GLN A 126 8.24 -14.31 1.23
N ARG A 127 9.54 -14.60 1.42
CA ARG A 127 10.49 -14.65 0.32
C ARG A 127 10.30 -15.92 -0.51
N ALA A 128 10.54 -15.83 -1.82
CA ALA A 128 10.59 -17.03 -2.65
C ALA A 128 11.59 -18.05 -2.09
N GLY A 129 11.19 -19.32 -2.00
CA GLY A 129 12.04 -20.41 -1.49
C GLY A 129 12.31 -20.40 0.02
N ALA A 130 11.87 -19.40 0.78
CA ALA A 130 12.04 -19.37 2.23
C ALA A 130 10.93 -20.13 2.95
N SER A 131 11.28 -20.87 4.00
CA SER A 131 10.31 -21.49 4.93
C SER A 131 9.76 -20.49 5.95
N GLY A 132 10.54 -19.47 6.30
CA GLY A 132 10.14 -18.41 7.22
C GLY A 132 9.23 -17.36 6.58
N GLN A 133 8.39 -16.75 7.42
CA GLN A 133 7.51 -15.63 7.07
C GLN A 133 7.66 -14.52 8.11
N SER A 134 7.43 -13.28 7.68
CA SER A 134 7.31 -12.13 8.57
C SER A 134 5.84 -11.76 8.76
N GLY A 135 5.50 -11.22 9.91
CA GLY A 135 4.15 -10.78 10.25
C GLY A 135 4.08 -9.29 10.56
N ALA A 136 2.92 -8.67 10.30
CA ALA A 136 2.63 -7.32 10.77
C ALA A 136 1.16 -7.16 11.15
N ALA A 137 0.87 -6.31 12.13
CA ALA A 137 -0.45 -5.72 12.29
C ALA A 137 -0.44 -4.34 11.63
N MET A 138 -1.50 -4.01 10.90
CA MET A 138 -1.60 -2.73 10.20
C MET A 138 -2.87 -1.98 10.57
N LYS A 139 -2.73 -0.66 10.69
CA LYS A 139 -3.86 0.25 10.89
C LYS A 139 -4.00 1.17 9.68
N ARG A 140 -5.26 1.52 9.38
CA ARG A 140 -5.57 2.49 8.34
C ARG A 140 -5.06 3.86 8.80
N VAL A 141 -4.47 4.60 7.88
CA VAL A 141 -4.22 6.02 8.09
C VAL A 141 -5.06 6.81 7.10
N GLU A 142 -5.73 7.82 7.60
CA GLU A 142 -6.38 8.80 6.75
C GLU A 142 -5.31 9.74 6.16
N PRO A 143 -5.50 10.24 4.93
CA PRO A 143 -4.62 11.26 4.34
C PRO A 143 -4.55 12.54 5.17
#